data_AF-A0A3D3A4M4-F1
#
_entry.id   AF-A0A3D3A4M4-F1
#
_cell.length_a   1.000
_cell.length_b   1.000
_cell.length_c   1.000
_cell.angle_alpha   90.00
_cell.angle_beta   90.00
_cell.angle_gamma   90.00
#
_symmetry.space_group_name_H-M   'P 1'
#
loop_
_entity.id
_entity.type
_entity.pdbx_description
1 polymer ?
#
loop_
_entity_poly.entity_id
_entity_poly.type
_entity_poly.pdbx_seq_one_letter_code
_entity_poly.pdbx_strand_id
1 'polypeptide(L)'
;MADNLSFDSAYYSSWTPQTTGDEWVSPWAGAMDLRPADELILGEDTLPPTLRIPLRTDLGQTLVGLDSSTYDENASWFDVVPGILVQPLDVRHGAPAFDINSGLSVMRLHYHNDTDTSFYDFLISPLSARMNLFEHVFEGDLAVLDVDESVEEWAGTERAYVLSASGTKVRLRFPHLAAFQDSLMDVPTVLKAELVLPAEPESFDKPIPAPDRLFVLLENAEGNLSETPDEGAPIPVDGTYDATRKSYVFNLSSTVQALMKGELDGRELYLVSSRRGISVSSVVLKGTTVDDPARLTLTLGR
;
A
#
# COMPACT_ATOMS: atom_id res chain seq x y z
N MET A 1 0.57 22.29 -1.00
CA MET A 1 -0.69 21.89 -0.33
C MET A 1 -1.26 23.10 0.39
N ALA A 2 -2.57 23.18 0.58
CA ALA A 2 -3.23 24.28 1.27
C ALA A 2 -3.23 24.11 2.81
N ASP A 3 -2.99 22.90 3.29
CA ASP A 3 -2.90 22.56 4.71
C ASP A 3 -1.76 21.53 4.91
N ASN A 4 -1.29 21.40 6.16
CA ASN A 4 -0.20 20.50 6.52
C ASN A 4 -0.71 19.09 6.86
N LEU A 5 0.25 18.16 6.93
CA LEU A 5 0.01 16.81 7.44
C LEU A 5 0.50 16.71 8.87
N SER A 6 -0.31 16.08 9.72
CA SER A 6 0.02 15.80 11.12
C SER A 6 0.35 14.32 11.31
N PHE A 7 1.37 14.03 12.11
CA PHE A 7 1.77 12.66 12.43
C PHE A 7 0.70 11.85 13.15
N ASP A 8 -0.08 12.53 13.99
CA ASP A 8 -1.06 11.89 14.87
C ASP A 8 -2.45 11.79 14.21
N SER A 9 -2.53 12.06 12.91
CA SER A 9 -3.77 12.04 12.14
C SER A 9 -3.84 10.83 11.22
N ALA A 10 -5.05 10.29 11.07
CA ALA A 10 -5.33 9.24 10.09
C ALA A 10 -5.67 9.88 8.74
N TYR A 11 -4.92 9.50 7.70
CA TYR A 11 -5.19 9.87 6.32
C TYR A 11 -5.42 8.62 5.48
N TYR A 12 -6.33 8.73 4.52
CA TYR A 12 -6.67 7.65 3.60
C TYR A 12 -6.14 7.99 2.22
N SER A 13 -5.65 7.00 1.49
CA SER A 13 -5.03 7.24 0.16
C SER A 13 -6.01 7.71 -0.91
N SER A 14 -7.32 7.62 -0.66
CA SER A 14 -8.39 8.19 -1.50
C SER A 14 -8.65 9.67 -1.20
N TRP A 15 -7.97 10.24 -0.19
CA TRP A 15 -8.08 11.66 0.14
C TRP A 15 -7.52 12.51 -0.99
N THR A 16 -8.29 13.53 -1.41
CA THR A 16 -7.81 14.54 -2.34
C THR A 16 -7.35 15.78 -1.54
N PRO A 17 -6.04 16.05 -1.44
CA PRO A 17 -5.55 17.23 -0.73
C PRO A 17 -6.00 18.50 -1.43
N GLN A 18 -6.45 19.49 -0.64
CA GLN A 18 -6.59 20.84 -1.15
C GLN A 18 -5.19 21.41 -1.46
N THR A 19 -5.06 22.06 -2.62
CA THR A 19 -3.82 22.71 -3.04
C THR A 19 -4.05 24.21 -3.23
N THR A 20 -2.98 24.99 -3.15
CA THR A 20 -3.02 26.42 -3.47
C THR A 20 -3.13 26.68 -4.98
N GLY A 21 -2.93 25.63 -5.81
CA GLY A 21 -2.81 25.73 -7.26
C GLY A 21 -1.47 26.30 -7.74
N ASP A 22 -0.53 26.60 -6.84
CA ASP A 22 0.80 27.08 -7.22
C ASP A 22 1.72 25.91 -7.61
N GLU A 23 2.11 25.89 -8.88
CA GLU A 23 3.01 24.87 -9.43
C GLU A 23 4.47 25.28 -9.28
N TRP A 24 5.20 24.47 -8.51
CA TRP A 24 6.60 24.73 -8.16
C TRP A 24 7.58 24.30 -9.26
N VAL A 25 7.11 23.49 -10.20
CA VAL A 25 7.85 23.06 -11.38
C VAL A 25 7.43 23.90 -12.57
N SER A 26 8.38 24.25 -13.44
CA SER A 26 8.06 24.97 -14.68
C SER A 26 7.13 24.13 -15.57
N PRO A 27 6.08 24.71 -16.18
CA PRO A 27 5.28 24.03 -17.20
C PRO A 27 6.08 23.56 -18.41
N TRP A 28 7.28 24.12 -18.59
CA TRP A 28 8.23 23.76 -19.64
C TRP A 28 9.30 22.77 -19.18
N ALA A 29 9.24 22.32 -17.93
CA ALA A 29 10.05 21.20 -17.49
C ALA A 29 9.64 19.99 -18.35
N GLY A 30 10.58 19.47 -19.13
CA GLY A 30 10.36 18.25 -19.90
C GLY A 30 10.06 17.07 -18.98
N ALA A 31 9.69 15.93 -19.59
CA ALA A 31 9.47 14.70 -18.86
C ALA A 31 10.71 14.33 -18.02
N MET A 32 10.46 13.96 -16.77
CA MET A 32 11.50 13.47 -15.86
C MET A 32 11.57 11.95 -15.99
N ASP A 33 12.68 11.44 -16.51
CA ASP A 33 12.90 10.01 -16.67
C ASP A 33 13.43 9.41 -15.36
N LEU A 34 12.77 8.38 -14.85
CA LEU A 34 13.01 7.85 -13.50
C LEU A 34 13.94 6.64 -13.45
N ARG A 35 14.27 6.05 -14.61
CA ARG A 35 15.10 4.85 -14.83
C ARG A 35 15.65 4.19 -13.54
N PRO A 36 14.81 3.53 -12.74
CA PRO A 36 15.21 3.07 -11.41
C PRO A 36 16.14 1.84 -11.46
N ALA A 37 16.35 1.27 -12.64
CA ALA A 37 17.28 0.17 -12.88
C ALA A 37 18.62 0.61 -13.48
N ASP A 38 18.75 1.89 -13.89
CA ASP A 38 19.96 2.40 -14.49
C ASP A 38 20.89 2.95 -13.41
N GLU A 39 22.16 2.57 -13.47
CA GLU A 39 23.22 3.15 -12.65
C GLU A 39 23.60 4.54 -13.20
N LEU A 40 23.58 5.57 -12.35
CA LEU A 40 24.05 6.90 -12.73
C LEU A 40 25.55 7.00 -12.47
N ILE A 41 26.35 6.94 -13.52
CA ILE A 41 27.82 7.07 -13.42
C ILE A 41 28.21 8.56 -13.47
N LEU A 42 28.83 9.04 -12.39
CA LEU A 42 29.42 10.39 -12.29
C LEU A 42 30.94 10.27 -12.11
N GLY A 43 31.68 10.33 -13.22
CA GLY A 43 33.13 10.14 -13.19
C GLY A 43 33.49 8.67 -12.93
N GLU A 44 34.21 8.38 -11.85
CA GLU A 44 34.54 7.02 -11.40
C GLU A 44 33.56 6.48 -10.34
N ASP A 45 32.56 7.29 -9.93
CA ASP A 45 31.59 6.91 -8.90
C ASP A 45 30.22 6.57 -9.51
N THR A 46 29.48 5.71 -8.83
CA THR A 46 28.13 5.29 -9.22
C THR A 46 27.16 5.77 -8.16
N LEU A 47 26.21 6.63 -8.56
CA LEU A 47 25.12 7.05 -7.70
C LEU A 47 23.90 6.14 -7.90
N PRO A 48 23.15 5.85 -6.81
CA PRO A 48 21.84 5.26 -6.97
C PRO A 48 20.94 6.18 -7.82
N PRO A 49 20.02 5.62 -8.61
CA PRO A 49 19.06 6.41 -9.35
C PRO A 49 18.24 7.28 -8.38
N THR A 50 18.14 8.58 -8.70
CA THR A 50 17.43 9.57 -7.88
C THR A 50 16.46 10.36 -8.75
N LEU A 51 15.26 10.64 -8.24
CA LEU A 51 14.36 11.62 -8.85
C LEU A 51 14.85 13.02 -8.50
N ARG A 52 15.13 13.83 -9.53
CA ARG A 52 15.49 15.25 -9.37
C ARG A 52 14.43 16.10 -10.04
N ILE A 53 13.67 16.83 -9.21
CA ILE A 53 12.62 17.73 -9.67
C ILE A 53 13.18 19.16 -9.64
N PRO A 54 13.50 19.77 -10.79
CA PRO A 54 13.94 21.17 -10.83
C PRO A 54 12.77 22.09 -10.49
N LEU A 55 12.87 22.74 -9.32
CA LEU A 55 11.94 23.78 -8.92
C LEU A 55 12.25 25.08 -9.66
N ARG A 56 11.25 25.95 -9.82
CA ARG A 56 11.42 27.25 -10.45
C ARG A 56 12.37 28.14 -9.62
N THR A 57 13.24 28.87 -10.30
CA THR A 57 14.25 29.72 -9.63
C THR A 57 13.64 30.93 -8.92
N ASP A 58 12.51 31.44 -9.40
CA ASP A 58 11.79 32.55 -8.76
C ASP A 58 11.21 32.15 -7.40
N LEU A 59 10.74 30.90 -7.25
CA LEU A 59 10.38 30.34 -5.95
C LEU A 59 11.59 30.33 -5.00
N GLY A 60 12.77 29.91 -5.49
CA GLY A 60 14.00 29.96 -4.70
C GLY A 60 14.31 31.37 -4.18
N GLN A 61 14.12 32.39 -5.03
CA GLN A 61 14.29 33.79 -4.62
C GLN A 61 13.23 34.23 -3.59
N THR A 62 11.98 33.78 -3.74
CA THR A 62 10.93 34.01 -2.74
C THR A 62 11.32 33.44 -1.38
N LEU A 63 11.82 32.20 -1.34
CA LEU A 63 12.28 31.58 -0.10
C LEU A 63 13.42 32.38 0.52
N VAL A 64 14.48 32.71 -0.23
CA VAL A 64 15.59 33.54 0.29
C VAL A 64 15.11 34.89 0.85
N GLY A 65 14.03 35.45 0.30
CA GLY A 65 13.47 36.74 0.73
C GLY A 65 12.52 36.70 1.93
N LEU A 66 12.22 35.52 2.49
CA LEU A 66 11.37 35.39 3.67
C LEU A 66 12.03 35.98 4.91
N ASP A 67 11.22 36.43 5.87
CA ASP A 67 11.72 36.87 7.17
C ASP A 67 12.41 35.70 7.89
N SER A 68 13.53 35.97 8.56
CA SER A 68 14.34 34.91 9.19
C SER A 68 13.56 34.12 10.24
N SER A 69 12.55 34.73 10.90
CA SER A 69 11.69 34.04 11.87
C SER A 69 10.90 32.88 11.28
N THR A 70 10.72 32.86 9.95
CA THR A 70 10.10 31.73 9.22
C THR A 70 10.91 30.44 9.39
N TYR A 71 12.23 30.56 9.61
CA TYR A 71 13.16 29.45 9.69
C TYR A 71 13.51 29.05 11.13
N ASP A 72 12.94 29.70 12.13
CA ASP A 72 13.24 29.43 13.54
C ASP A 72 12.73 28.06 14.00
N GLU A 73 11.58 27.62 13.48
CA GLU A 73 10.97 26.34 13.81
C GLU A 73 10.04 25.80 12.71
N ASN A 74 9.72 24.51 12.79
CA ASN A 74 8.86 23.85 11.80
C ASN A 74 7.46 24.46 11.73
N ALA A 75 6.90 24.94 12.84
CA ALA A 75 5.58 25.55 12.86
C ALA A 75 5.53 26.81 11.99
N SER A 76 6.49 27.73 12.18
CA SER A 76 6.64 28.93 11.35
C SER A 76 6.87 28.60 9.87
N TRP A 77 7.63 27.54 9.58
CA TRP A 77 7.83 27.08 8.21
C TRP A 77 6.51 26.57 7.58
N PHE A 78 5.73 25.79 8.31
CA PHE A 78 4.47 25.23 7.79
C PHE A 78 3.39 26.28 7.56
N ASP A 79 3.45 27.45 8.20
CA ASP A 79 2.58 28.59 7.88
C ASP A 79 2.84 29.16 6.46
N VAL A 80 4.06 28.99 5.95
CA VAL A 80 4.46 29.46 4.61
C VAL A 80 4.42 28.32 3.58
N VAL A 81 4.89 27.14 3.96
CA VAL A 81 4.91 25.92 3.13
C VAL A 81 4.24 24.78 3.90
N PRO A 82 2.91 24.65 3.82
CA PRO A 82 2.18 23.61 4.58
C PRO A 82 2.57 22.19 4.17
N GLY A 83 2.91 21.99 2.90
CA GLY A 83 3.32 20.70 2.37
C GLY A 83 3.46 20.70 0.85
N ILE A 84 4.10 19.67 0.32
CA ILE A 84 4.37 19.51 -1.12
C ILE A 84 3.59 18.27 -1.61
N LEU A 85 2.78 18.46 -2.65
CA LEU A 85 2.16 17.36 -3.38
C LEU A 85 3.02 17.09 -4.62
N VAL A 86 3.48 15.86 -4.78
CA VAL A 86 4.15 15.40 -6.00
C VAL A 86 3.21 14.42 -6.68
N GLN A 87 2.81 14.74 -7.91
CA GLN A 87 1.91 13.91 -8.71
C GLN A 87 2.37 13.88 -10.17
N PRO A 88 2.10 12.78 -10.90
CA PRO A 88 2.38 12.72 -12.33
C PRO A 88 1.45 13.66 -13.11
N LEU A 89 1.96 14.26 -14.19
CA LEU A 89 1.12 15.00 -15.16
C LEU A 89 0.46 14.06 -16.19
N ASP A 90 1.00 12.86 -16.37
CA ASP A 90 0.45 11.79 -17.22
C ASP A 90 0.72 10.41 -16.57
N VAL A 91 -0.25 9.51 -16.69
CA VAL A 91 -0.30 8.22 -15.98
C VAL A 91 0.29 7.04 -16.78
N ARG A 92 0.89 7.30 -17.94
CA ARG A 92 1.14 6.26 -18.97
C ARG A 92 2.46 5.48 -18.85
N HIS A 93 3.34 5.80 -17.91
CA HIS A 93 4.76 5.38 -18.00
C HIS A 93 5.28 4.51 -16.86
N GLY A 94 4.44 4.11 -15.90
CA GLY A 94 4.77 3.14 -14.85
C GLY A 94 4.67 3.68 -13.42
N ALA A 95 4.96 2.82 -12.45
CA ALA A 95 4.85 3.13 -11.02
C ALA A 95 6.23 3.01 -10.32
N PRO A 96 6.86 4.13 -9.94
CA PRO A 96 8.11 4.13 -9.19
C PRO A 96 7.86 4.00 -7.67
N ALA A 97 8.79 3.37 -6.96
CA ALA A 97 8.86 3.43 -5.50
C ALA A 97 10.08 4.26 -5.09
N PHE A 98 9.90 5.21 -4.19
CA PHE A 98 10.98 6.05 -3.67
C PHE A 98 11.28 5.70 -2.22
N ASP A 99 12.54 5.34 -1.95
CA ASP A 99 13.03 5.26 -0.59
C ASP A 99 13.47 6.65 -0.12
N ILE A 100 12.67 7.26 0.75
CA ILE A 100 13.01 8.55 1.32
C ILE A 100 13.97 8.43 2.52
N ASN A 101 14.27 7.24 3.01
CA ASN A 101 15.21 7.03 4.11
C ASN A 101 16.67 7.07 3.62
N SER A 102 17.00 8.15 2.91
CA SER A 102 18.29 8.39 2.30
C SER A 102 18.75 9.79 2.64
N GLY A 103 20.06 9.98 2.82
CA GLY A 103 20.66 11.31 2.95
C GLY A 103 20.51 12.18 1.69
N LEU A 104 19.99 11.61 0.59
CA LEU A 104 19.68 12.31 -0.65
C LEU A 104 18.24 12.84 -0.71
N SER A 105 17.40 12.53 0.28
CA SER A 105 16.02 12.99 0.37
C SER A 105 15.96 14.42 0.90
N VAL A 106 16.15 15.38 0.01
CA VAL A 106 16.20 16.80 0.36
C VAL A 106 15.49 17.66 -0.68
N MET A 107 14.94 18.79 -0.24
CA MET A 107 14.76 19.94 -1.11
C MET A 107 15.99 20.84 -0.93
N ARG A 108 16.81 20.98 -1.97
CA ARG A 108 18.03 21.79 -1.93
C ARG A 108 17.81 23.15 -2.55
N LEU A 109 18.04 24.21 -1.77
CA LEU A 109 18.07 25.59 -2.23
C LEU A 109 19.51 25.99 -2.49
N HIS A 110 19.88 26.18 -3.76
CA HIS A 110 21.16 26.79 -4.13
C HIS A 110 21.01 28.31 -4.17
N TYR A 111 21.95 29.03 -3.56
CA TYR A 111 21.94 30.49 -3.53
C TYR A 111 23.35 31.04 -3.67
N HIS A 112 23.46 32.26 -4.19
CA HIS A 112 24.73 32.96 -4.29
C HIS A 112 24.51 34.45 -3.99
N ASN A 113 25.59 35.12 -3.61
CA ASN A 113 25.68 36.58 -3.57
C ASN A 113 26.94 37.03 -4.33
N ASP A 114 27.31 38.29 -4.21
CA ASP A 114 28.48 38.85 -4.92
C ASP A 114 29.82 38.22 -4.48
N THR A 115 29.84 37.54 -3.33
CA THR A 115 31.08 37.07 -2.67
C THR A 115 31.13 35.55 -2.47
N ASP A 116 30.00 34.85 -2.53
CA ASP A 116 29.91 33.43 -2.18
C ASP A 116 28.80 32.70 -2.95
N THR A 117 28.93 31.39 -3.06
CA THR A 117 27.92 30.47 -3.61
C THR A 117 27.79 29.29 -2.65
N SER A 118 26.58 29.06 -2.18
CA SER A 118 26.29 28.03 -1.18
C SER A 118 24.94 27.35 -1.46
N PHE A 119 24.54 26.44 -0.56
CA PHE A 119 23.25 25.77 -0.59
C PHE A 119 22.75 25.46 0.82
N TYR A 120 21.45 25.28 0.94
CA TYR A 120 20.79 24.80 2.14
C TYR A 120 19.87 23.62 1.81
N ASP A 121 19.87 22.60 2.66
CA ASP A 121 19.05 21.39 2.50
C ASP A 121 17.90 21.38 3.50
N PHE A 122 16.68 21.44 2.99
CA PHE A 122 15.49 21.09 3.75
C PHE A 122 15.37 19.57 3.75
N LEU A 123 15.67 18.95 4.89
CA LEU A 123 15.72 17.50 5.04
C LEU A 123 14.31 16.89 4.97
N ILE A 124 14.17 15.86 4.14
CA ILE A 124 12.98 14.99 4.09
C ILE A 124 13.39 13.67 4.74
N SER A 125 12.72 13.29 5.81
CA SER A 125 13.12 12.13 6.62
C SER A 125 11.94 11.19 6.88
N PRO A 126 12.17 10.00 7.46
CA PRO A 126 11.09 9.16 7.96
C PRO A 126 10.21 9.84 9.03
N LEU A 127 10.71 10.92 9.65
CA LEU A 127 9.98 11.79 10.59
C LEU A 127 9.32 12.99 9.87
N SER A 128 9.17 12.95 8.55
CA SER A 128 8.30 13.87 7.80
C SER A 128 6.92 13.24 7.57
N ALA A 129 5.84 13.94 7.94
CA ALA A 129 4.48 13.45 7.75
C ALA A 129 4.23 13.29 6.25
N ARG A 130 3.78 12.10 5.84
CA ARG A 130 3.66 11.72 4.42
C ARG A 130 2.53 10.74 4.21
N MET A 131 2.00 10.76 2.99
CA MET A 131 1.09 9.73 2.51
C MET A 131 1.30 9.49 1.02
N ASN A 132 0.90 8.31 0.57
CA ASN A 132 0.76 8.02 -0.85
C ASN A 132 -0.72 8.15 -1.21
N LEU A 133 -0.99 8.84 -2.32
CA LEU A 133 -2.31 8.92 -2.92
C LEU A 133 -2.35 7.96 -4.10
N PHE A 134 -3.48 7.30 -4.27
CA PHE A 134 -3.67 6.33 -5.35
C PHE A 134 -5.00 6.58 -6.04
N GLU A 135 -4.95 6.62 -7.36
CA GLU A 135 -6.09 6.62 -8.26
C GLU A 135 -5.96 5.37 -9.13
N HIS A 136 -7.05 4.63 -9.27
CA HIS A 136 -7.09 3.41 -10.08
C HIS A 136 -7.93 3.66 -11.32
N VAL A 137 -7.52 3.02 -12.40
CA VAL A 137 -8.39 2.74 -13.55
C VAL A 137 -8.46 1.23 -13.64
N PHE A 138 -9.62 0.67 -13.29
CA PHE A 138 -9.89 -0.75 -13.39
C PHE A 138 -10.29 -1.12 -14.81
N GLU A 139 -9.60 -2.13 -15.36
CA GLU A 139 -9.89 -2.68 -16.68
C GLU A 139 -10.23 -4.18 -16.59
N GLY A 140 -10.76 -4.74 -17.68
CA GLY A 140 -11.12 -6.15 -17.76
C GLY A 140 -12.22 -6.54 -16.77
N ASP A 141 -12.00 -7.62 -16.02
CA ASP A 141 -12.99 -8.18 -15.09
C ASP A 141 -13.38 -7.21 -13.96
N LEU A 142 -12.50 -6.27 -13.62
CA LEU A 142 -12.73 -5.26 -12.57
C LEU A 142 -13.32 -3.95 -13.09
N ALA A 143 -13.50 -3.78 -14.41
CA ALA A 143 -13.96 -2.52 -15.00
C ALA A 143 -15.31 -2.03 -14.45
N VAL A 144 -16.14 -2.95 -13.93
CA VAL A 144 -17.41 -2.61 -13.27
C VAL A 144 -17.22 -1.69 -12.06
N LEU A 145 -16.08 -1.79 -11.36
CA LEU A 145 -15.77 -0.97 -10.18
C LEU A 145 -15.55 0.50 -10.53
N ASP A 146 -15.19 0.82 -11.78
CA ASP A 146 -15.05 2.19 -12.27
C ASP A 146 -16.38 2.76 -12.81
N VAL A 147 -17.25 1.89 -13.34
CA VAL A 147 -18.46 2.32 -14.06
C VAL A 147 -19.66 2.45 -13.12
N ASP A 148 -19.69 1.70 -12.02
CA ASP A 148 -20.80 1.67 -11.07
C ASP A 148 -20.30 1.79 -9.63
N GLU A 149 -20.36 3.00 -9.08
CA GLU A 149 -19.97 3.31 -7.70
C GLU A 149 -20.81 2.55 -6.64
N SER A 150 -21.96 1.96 -7.01
CA SER A 150 -22.75 1.14 -6.09
C SER A 150 -22.23 -0.28 -5.92
N VAL A 151 -21.29 -0.71 -6.77
CA VAL A 151 -20.67 -2.03 -6.70
C VAL A 151 -19.50 -1.98 -5.71
N GLU A 152 -19.79 -2.39 -4.47
CA GLU A 152 -18.77 -2.48 -3.41
C GLU A 152 -18.09 -3.85 -3.34
N GLU A 153 -18.62 -4.86 -4.03
CA GLU A 153 -18.06 -6.21 -4.07
C GLU A 153 -18.24 -6.89 -5.44
N TRP A 154 -17.29 -7.75 -5.80
CA TRP A 154 -17.33 -8.59 -7.00
C TRP A 154 -17.15 -10.06 -6.64
N ALA A 155 -17.76 -10.95 -7.42
CA ALA A 155 -17.74 -12.38 -7.15
C ALA A 155 -16.34 -12.98 -7.36
N GLY A 156 -15.74 -13.48 -6.28
CA GLY A 156 -14.44 -14.17 -6.29
C GLY A 156 -14.49 -15.65 -6.68
N THR A 157 -15.55 -16.12 -7.35
CA THR A 157 -15.77 -17.55 -7.62
C THR A 157 -14.86 -18.11 -8.70
N GLU A 158 -14.56 -17.32 -9.74
CA GLU A 158 -13.61 -17.69 -10.78
C GLU A 158 -12.22 -17.13 -10.49
N ARG A 159 -12.15 -15.83 -10.19
CA ARG A 159 -10.92 -15.10 -9.87
C ARG A 159 -11.16 -14.10 -8.75
N ALA A 160 -10.19 -13.96 -7.87
CA ALA A 160 -10.19 -12.95 -6.82
C ALA A 160 -8.92 -12.11 -6.89
N TYR A 161 -9.04 -10.80 -6.74
CA TYR A 161 -7.95 -9.85 -7.00
C TYR A 161 -7.51 -9.22 -5.69
N VAL A 162 -6.23 -9.36 -5.35
CA VAL A 162 -5.61 -8.61 -4.26
C VAL A 162 -4.68 -7.58 -4.86
N LEU A 163 -5.05 -6.30 -4.71
CA LEU A 163 -4.29 -5.17 -5.24
C LEU A 163 -3.79 -4.33 -4.07
N SER A 164 -2.49 -3.99 -4.09
CA SER A 164 -1.93 -2.98 -3.19
C SER A 164 -2.37 -1.59 -3.65
N ALA A 165 -1.71 -0.52 -3.18
CA ALA A 165 -2.05 0.85 -3.52
C ALA A 165 -3.51 1.21 -3.22
N SER A 166 -4.05 0.66 -2.13
CA SER A 166 -5.47 0.77 -1.76
C SER A 166 -6.46 0.36 -2.86
N GLY A 167 -6.08 -0.62 -3.67
CA GLY A 167 -7.01 -1.30 -4.57
C GLY A 167 -7.90 -2.30 -3.82
N THR A 168 -8.11 -3.46 -4.40
CA THR A 168 -9.04 -4.46 -3.88
C THR A 168 -8.43 -5.36 -2.79
N LYS A 169 -9.29 -5.74 -1.83
CA LYS A 169 -9.08 -6.82 -0.85
C LYS A 169 -10.05 -7.97 -1.13
N VAL A 170 -9.74 -9.17 -0.69
CA VAL A 170 -10.61 -10.34 -0.90
C VAL A 170 -11.30 -10.73 0.40
N ARG A 171 -12.62 -10.77 0.42
CA ARG A 171 -13.41 -11.25 1.56
C ARG A 171 -13.42 -12.79 1.57
N LEU A 172 -12.99 -13.39 2.67
CA LEU A 172 -12.98 -14.84 2.87
C LEU A 172 -14.23 -15.27 3.63
N ARG A 173 -15.01 -16.19 3.06
CA ARG A 173 -16.20 -16.75 3.69
C ARG A 173 -16.12 -18.27 3.74
N PHE A 174 -16.44 -18.84 4.91
CA PHE A 174 -16.45 -20.29 5.14
C PHE A 174 -17.86 -20.75 5.53
N PRO A 175 -18.82 -20.75 4.59
CA PRO A 175 -20.25 -20.92 4.90
C PRO A 175 -20.56 -22.25 5.59
N HIS A 176 -19.74 -23.29 5.34
CA HIS A 176 -19.94 -24.61 5.93
C HIS A 176 -19.49 -24.73 7.40
N LEU A 177 -18.77 -23.75 7.95
CA LEU A 177 -18.35 -23.79 9.37
C LEU A 177 -19.49 -23.46 10.33
N ALA A 178 -20.49 -22.69 9.90
CA ALA A 178 -21.66 -22.35 10.71
C ALA A 178 -22.43 -23.60 11.17
N ALA A 179 -22.40 -24.68 10.37
CA ALA A 179 -23.03 -25.95 10.73
C ALA A 179 -22.51 -26.58 12.04
N PHE A 180 -21.31 -26.19 12.50
CA PHE A 180 -20.78 -26.66 13.79
C PHE A 180 -21.37 -25.90 14.98
N GLN A 181 -21.83 -24.67 14.78
CA GLN A 181 -22.46 -23.86 15.83
C GLN A 181 -23.83 -24.43 16.23
N ASP A 182 -24.56 -25.01 15.27
CA ASP A 182 -25.84 -25.68 15.50
C ASP A 182 -25.69 -27.03 16.23
N SER A 183 -24.47 -27.55 16.39
CA SER A 183 -24.22 -28.80 17.08
C SER A 183 -24.28 -28.60 18.60
N LEU A 184 -25.43 -28.96 19.19
CA LEU A 184 -25.77 -28.67 20.59
C LEU A 184 -24.82 -29.27 21.66
N MET A 185 -23.78 -30.06 21.34
CA MET A 185 -23.00 -30.77 22.37
C MET A 185 -21.49 -31.01 22.12
N ASP A 186 -20.87 -30.69 20.97
CA ASP A 186 -19.40 -30.75 20.88
C ASP A 186 -18.86 -30.12 19.58
N VAL A 187 -18.29 -28.91 19.67
CA VAL A 187 -17.52 -28.35 18.55
C VAL A 187 -16.15 -29.05 18.57
N PRO A 188 -15.80 -29.86 17.57
CA PRO A 188 -14.56 -30.62 17.58
C PRO A 188 -13.35 -29.67 17.64
N THR A 189 -12.29 -30.13 18.28
CA THR A 189 -11.05 -29.34 18.38
C THR A 189 -10.38 -29.28 17.01
N VAL A 190 -10.05 -28.08 16.55
CA VAL A 190 -9.29 -27.87 15.32
C VAL A 190 -7.81 -28.10 15.62
N LEU A 191 -7.27 -29.22 15.16
CA LEU A 191 -5.83 -29.53 15.28
C LEU A 191 -5.01 -28.80 14.20
N LYS A 192 -5.61 -28.63 13.02
CA LYS A 192 -5.02 -27.87 11.91
C LYS A 192 -6.12 -27.33 10.99
N ALA A 193 -6.01 -26.08 10.59
CA ALA A 193 -6.75 -25.53 9.46
C ALA A 193 -5.77 -24.90 8.46
N GLU A 194 -5.61 -25.52 7.30
CA GLU A 194 -4.74 -25.03 6.22
C GLU A 194 -5.58 -24.43 5.10
N LEU A 195 -5.49 -23.12 4.91
CA LEU A 195 -6.06 -22.43 3.76
C LEU A 195 -5.01 -22.34 2.67
N VAL A 196 -5.30 -22.93 1.51
CA VAL A 196 -4.47 -22.88 0.31
C VAL A 196 -5.19 -22.03 -0.72
N LEU A 197 -4.51 -20.97 -1.17
CA LEU A 197 -4.99 -20.03 -2.17
C LEU A 197 -4.08 -20.08 -3.40
N PRO A 198 -4.42 -20.89 -4.42
CA PRO A 198 -3.66 -20.96 -5.65
C PRO A 198 -3.67 -19.61 -6.37
N ALA A 199 -2.51 -19.20 -6.88
CA ALA A 199 -2.36 -17.95 -7.63
C ALA A 199 -2.24 -18.22 -9.12
N GLU A 200 -2.79 -17.32 -9.94
CA GLU A 200 -2.64 -17.36 -11.40
C GLU A 200 -1.16 -17.10 -11.75
N PRO A 201 -0.49 -17.98 -12.52
CA PRO A 201 0.93 -17.85 -12.84
C PRO A 201 1.32 -16.52 -13.48
N GLU A 202 0.42 -15.93 -14.28
CA GLU A 202 0.58 -14.64 -14.96
C GLU A 202 0.79 -13.50 -13.96
N SER A 203 0.36 -13.66 -12.71
CA SER A 203 0.61 -12.70 -11.63
C SER A 203 2.10 -12.52 -11.32
N PHE A 204 2.94 -13.48 -11.70
CA PHE A 204 4.38 -13.49 -11.46
C PHE A 204 5.21 -13.18 -12.71
N ASP A 205 4.58 -13.09 -13.88
CA ASP A 205 5.22 -12.79 -15.16
C ASP A 205 4.97 -11.32 -15.56
N LYS A 206 5.40 -10.39 -14.70
CA LYS A 206 5.24 -8.95 -14.92
C LYS A 206 6.36 -8.16 -14.21
N PRO A 207 6.64 -6.90 -14.61
CA PRO A 207 7.76 -6.12 -14.07
C PRO A 207 7.68 -5.87 -12.55
N ILE A 208 6.47 -5.77 -12.01
CA ILE A 208 6.24 -5.58 -10.56
C ILE A 208 5.79 -6.93 -9.99
N PRO A 209 6.61 -7.62 -9.19
CA PRO A 209 6.27 -8.94 -8.69
C PRO A 209 4.99 -8.90 -7.84
N ALA A 210 4.26 -10.01 -7.87
CA ALA A 210 3.19 -10.27 -6.91
C ALA A 210 3.72 -10.19 -5.47
N PRO A 211 2.86 -9.90 -4.47
CA PRO A 211 3.31 -9.84 -3.08
C PRO A 211 3.92 -11.18 -2.64
N ASP A 212 5.10 -11.16 -2.04
CA ASP A 212 5.71 -12.38 -1.48
C ASP A 212 4.88 -12.97 -0.34
N ARG A 213 4.09 -12.12 0.32
CA ARG A 213 3.23 -12.48 1.44
C ARG A 213 1.93 -11.69 1.44
N LEU A 214 0.85 -12.39 1.75
CA LEU A 214 -0.48 -11.83 2.02
C LEU A 214 -0.80 -11.97 3.52
N PHE A 215 -1.74 -11.16 4.01
CA PHE A 215 -2.24 -11.22 5.39
C PHE A 215 -3.74 -11.47 5.42
N VAL A 216 -4.19 -12.15 6.46
CA VAL A 216 -5.61 -12.26 6.79
C VAL A 216 -5.88 -11.36 7.99
N LEU A 217 -6.88 -10.49 7.89
CA LEU A 217 -7.31 -9.57 8.94
C LEU A 217 -8.79 -9.75 9.21
N LEU A 218 -9.21 -9.46 10.45
CA LEU A 218 -10.61 -9.33 10.81
C LEU A 218 -11.06 -7.89 10.63
N GLU A 219 -12.28 -7.68 10.14
CA GLU A 219 -12.95 -6.39 10.10
C GLU A 219 -14.20 -6.44 10.97
N ASN A 220 -14.42 -5.42 11.79
CA ASN A 220 -15.64 -5.30 12.58
C ASN A 220 -16.73 -4.50 11.85
N ALA A 221 -17.92 -4.37 12.46
CA ALA A 221 -19.05 -3.64 11.88
C ALA A 221 -18.76 -2.15 11.64
N GLU A 222 -17.79 -1.58 12.34
CA GLU A 222 -17.33 -0.19 12.16
C GLU A 222 -16.21 -0.06 11.10
N GLY A 223 -15.81 -1.14 10.44
CA GLY A 223 -14.74 -1.15 9.42
C GLY A 223 -13.31 -1.17 9.99
N ASN A 224 -13.15 -1.32 11.31
CA ASN A 224 -11.83 -1.39 11.93
C ASN A 224 -11.20 -2.76 11.70
N LEU A 225 -9.95 -2.74 11.26
CA LEU A 225 -9.18 -3.96 11.03
C LEU A 225 -8.40 -4.37 12.28
N SER A 226 -8.40 -5.66 12.57
CA SER A 226 -7.60 -6.27 13.64
C SER A 226 -6.94 -7.56 13.19
N GLU A 227 -5.94 -7.99 13.96
CA GLU A 227 -5.28 -9.28 13.79
C GLU A 227 -6.25 -10.45 14.03
N THR A 228 -5.93 -11.60 13.43
CA THR A 228 -6.66 -12.85 13.68
C THR A 228 -6.16 -13.51 14.98
N PRO A 229 -6.95 -14.40 15.61
CA PRO A 229 -6.50 -15.18 16.77
C PRO A 229 -5.18 -15.95 16.56
N ASP A 230 -4.84 -16.26 15.30
CA ASP A 230 -3.65 -17.03 14.96
C ASP A 230 -2.35 -16.21 14.99
N GLU A 231 -2.40 -14.87 14.97
CA GLU A 231 -1.18 -14.03 15.09
C GLU A 231 -0.50 -14.19 16.47
N GLY A 232 -1.29 -14.47 17.50
CA GLY A 232 -0.80 -14.78 18.86
C GLY A 232 -0.59 -16.28 19.13
N ALA A 233 -0.84 -17.15 18.15
CA ALA A 233 -0.80 -18.59 18.35
C ALA A 233 0.64 -19.16 18.24
N PRO A 234 0.90 -20.35 18.83
CA PRO A 234 2.23 -20.98 18.74
C PRO A 234 2.69 -21.30 17.32
N ILE A 235 1.74 -21.51 16.40
CA ILE A 235 2.02 -21.67 14.98
C ILE A 235 1.54 -20.39 14.31
N PRO A 236 2.45 -19.61 13.70
CA PRO A 236 2.06 -18.37 13.05
C PRO A 236 1.12 -18.65 11.89
N VAL A 237 0.29 -17.66 11.57
CA VAL A 237 -0.62 -17.68 10.43
C VAL A 237 0.10 -18.12 9.16
N ASP A 238 1.31 -17.59 8.92
CA ASP A 238 2.00 -17.68 7.62
C ASP A 238 1.09 -17.21 6.47
N GLY A 239 1.68 -16.85 5.35
CA GLY A 239 0.94 -16.32 4.21
C GLY A 239 1.86 -16.07 3.05
N THR A 240 3.04 -16.70 3.10
CA THR A 240 4.11 -16.57 2.14
C THR A 240 3.73 -17.37 0.90
N TYR A 241 4.09 -16.87 -0.27
CA TYR A 241 3.91 -17.60 -1.51
C TYR A 241 4.83 -18.83 -1.54
N ASP A 242 4.24 -20.01 -1.67
CA ASP A 242 4.95 -21.27 -1.91
C ASP A 242 5.08 -21.51 -3.42
N ALA A 243 6.26 -21.27 -3.98
CA ALA A 243 6.53 -21.46 -5.41
C ALA A 243 6.40 -22.91 -5.88
N THR A 244 6.54 -23.90 -4.97
CA THR A 244 6.36 -25.32 -5.31
C THR A 244 4.88 -25.65 -5.45
N ARG A 245 4.05 -25.14 -4.53
CA ARG A 245 2.58 -25.30 -4.56
C ARG A 245 1.88 -24.26 -5.43
N LYS A 246 2.59 -23.25 -5.92
CA LYS A 246 2.07 -22.08 -6.65
C LYS A 246 0.91 -21.39 -5.93
N SER A 247 1.00 -21.31 -4.60
CA SER A 247 -0.11 -20.90 -3.73
C SER A 247 0.37 -20.09 -2.54
N TYR A 248 -0.48 -19.21 -2.02
CA TYR A 248 -0.34 -18.69 -0.66
C TYR A 248 -0.96 -19.68 0.31
N VAL A 249 -0.25 -19.98 1.39
CA VAL A 249 -0.66 -20.98 2.38
C VAL A 249 -0.74 -20.34 3.75
N PHE A 250 -1.87 -20.52 4.42
CA PHE A 250 -2.15 -19.99 5.75
C PHE A 250 -2.52 -21.13 6.69
N ASN A 251 -2.09 -21.01 7.94
CA ASN A 251 -2.58 -21.74 9.09
C ASN A 251 -3.59 -20.85 9.84
N LEU A 252 -4.86 -21.24 9.84
CA LEU A 252 -5.94 -20.49 10.45
C LEU A 252 -6.63 -21.31 11.55
N SER A 253 -5.89 -22.13 12.28
CA SER A 253 -6.46 -23.13 13.20
C SER A 253 -7.29 -22.49 14.30
N SER A 254 -6.78 -21.43 14.92
CA SER A 254 -7.42 -20.70 16.01
C SER A 254 -8.60 -19.87 15.49
N THR A 255 -8.44 -19.24 14.33
CA THR A 255 -9.51 -18.48 13.66
C THR A 255 -10.66 -19.39 13.27
N VAL A 256 -10.39 -20.54 12.66
CA VAL A 256 -11.42 -21.52 12.29
C VAL A 256 -12.09 -22.10 13.53
N GLN A 257 -11.32 -22.40 14.58
CA GLN A 257 -11.89 -22.84 15.86
C GLN A 257 -12.88 -21.81 16.42
N ALA A 258 -12.52 -20.52 16.39
CA ALA A 258 -13.35 -19.42 16.87
C ALA A 258 -14.62 -19.24 15.99
N LEU A 259 -14.47 -19.33 14.65
CA LEU A 259 -15.62 -19.33 13.71
C LEU A 259 -16.59 -20.48 14.00
N MET A 260 -16.08 -21.70 14.22
CA MET A 260 -16.91 -22.87 14.53
C MET A 260 -17.66 -22.75 15.85
N LYS A 261 -17.17 -21.92 16.79
CA LYS A 261 -17.81 -21.63 18.08
C LYS A 261 -18.72 -20.39 18.05
N GLY A 262 -18.78 -19.65 16.95
CA GLY A 262 -19.51 -18.37 16.85
C GLY A 262 -18.84 -17.21 17.59
N GLU A 263 -17.57 -17.34 17.98
CA GLU A 263 -16.84 -16.31 18.74
C GLU A 263 -16.47 -15.09 17.88
N LEU A 264 -16.56 -15.20 16.55
CA LEU A 264 -16.26 -14.15 15.57
C LEU A 264 -17.50 -13.63 14.85
N ASP A 265 -18.70 -13.85 15.38
CA ASP A 265 -19.94 -13.33 14.80
C ASP A 265 -19.90 -11.80 14.67
N GLY A 266 -20.32 -11.28 13.50
CA GLY A 266 -20.21 -9.86 13.19
C GLY A 266 -18.77 -9.39 12.90
N ARG A 267 -17.87 -10.32 12.54
CA ARG A 267 -16.55 -10.03 11.98
C ARG A 267 -16.42 -10.68 10.60
N GLU A 268 -15.83 -9.95 9.67
CA GLU A 268 -15.50 -10.47 8.33
C GLU A 268 -13.99 -10.71 8.22
N LEU A 269 -13.58 -11.75 7.48
CA LEU A 269 -12.18 -12.02 7.20
C LEU A 269 -11.80 -11.42 5.85
N TYR A 270 -10.69 -10.69 5.80
CA TYR A 270 -10.14 -10.14 4.57
C TYR A 270 -8.71 -10.56 4.34
N LEU A 271 -8.44 -10.99 3.12
CA LEU A 271 -7.11 -11.17 2.59
C LEU A 271 -6.62 -9.88 1.95
N VAL A 272 -5.44 -9.42 2.37
CA VAL A 272 -4.83 -8.17 1.93
C VAL A 272 -3.36 -8.35 1.57
N SER A 273 -2.83 -7.45 0.74
CA SER A 273 -1.38 -7.33 0.53
C SER A 273 -0.68 -6.86 1.80
N SER A 274 0.48 -7.46 2.10
CA SER A 274 1.31 -7.08 3.26
C SER A 274 1.86 -5.65 3.19
N ARG A 275 1.87 -5.02 2.01
CA ARG A 275 2.37 -3.66 1.78
C ARG A 275 1.31 -2.75 1.14
N ARG A 276 0.04 -2.88 1.56
CA ARG A 276 -1.12 -2.22 0.92
C ARG A 276 -1.01 -0.71 0.68
N GLY A 277 -0.30 0.04 1.53
CA GLY A 277 -0.18 1.50 1.43
C GLY A 277 1.11 2.03 0.82
N ILE A 278 2.07 1.15 0.50
CA ILE A 278 3.42 1.54 0.04
C ILE A 278 3.93 0.71 -1.15
N SER A 279 3.12 -0.23 -1.64
CA SER A 279 3.40 -1.04 -2.81
C SER A 279 2.27 -0.90 -3.82
N VAL A 280 2.57 -1.19 -5.08
CA VAL A 280 1.64 -1.31 -6.21
C VAL A 280 1.53 -2.76 -6.71
N SER A 281 2.08 -3.72 -5.96
CA SER A 281 2.01 -5.15 -6.29
C SER A 281 0.56 -5.66 -6.31
N SER A 282 0.31 -6.60 -7.20
CA SER A 282 -1.00 -7.25 -7.37
C SER A 282 -0.86 -8.75 -7.54
N VAL A 283 -1.89 -9.50 -7.16
CA VAL A 283 -2.00 -10.93 -7.47
C VAL A 283 -3.44 -11.32 -7.75
N VAL A 284 -3.63 -12.18 -8.75
CA VAL A 284 -4.89 -12.83 -9.05
C VAL A 284 -4.86 -14.23 -8.45
N LEU A 285 -5.84 -14.51 -7.62
CA LEU A 285 -6.06 -15.81 -6.99
C LEU A 285 -7.13 -16.56 -7.76
N LYS A 286 -6.94 -17.88 -7.84
CA LYS A 286 -7.96 -18.79 -8.35
C LYS A 286 -9.12 -18.84 -7.36
N GLY A 287 -10.33 -18.73 -7.89
CA GLY A 287 -11.55 -18.78 -7.10
C GLY A 287 -11.91 -20.20 -6.66
N THR A 288 -13.17 -20.37 -6.25
CA THR A 288 -13.69 -21.62 -5.67
C THR A 288 -14.30 -22.58 -6.69
N THR A 289 -14.58 -22.13 -7.92
CA THR A 289 -15.27 -22.92 -8.96
C THR A 289 -14.39 -23.30 -10.15
N VAL A 290 -13.07 -23.19 -10.01
CA VAL A 290 -12.08 -23.44 -11.07
C VAL A 290 -11.23 -24.70 -10.77
N ASP A 291 -10.40 -25.11 -11.74
CA ASP A 291 -9.43 -26.18 -11.54
C ASP A 291 -8.32 -25.76 -10.56
N ASP A 292 -8.04 -26.63 -9.58
CA ASP A 292 -7.22 -26.35 -8.40
C ASP A 292 -7.74 -25.10 -7.65
N PRO A 293 -8.92 -25.21 -7.01
CA PRO A 293 -9.58 -24.07 -6.38
C PRO A 293 -8.94 -23.71 -5.04
N ALA A 294 -9.23 -22.49 -4.58
CA ALA A 294 -9.02 -22.09 -3.20
C ALA A 294 -9.72 -23.07 -2.25
N ARG A 295 -8.99 -23.57 -1.23
CA ARG A 295 -9.49 -24.62 -0.33
C ARG A 295 -9.04 -24.42 1.11
N LEU A 296 -9.94 -24.71 2.04
CA LEU A 296 -9.64 -24.86 3.46
C LEU A 296 -9.66 -26.34 3.82
N THR A 297 -8.54 -26.86 4.34
CA THR A 297 -8.41 -28.26 4.78
C THR A 297 -8.34 -28.32 6.30
N LEU A 298 -9.24 -29.07 6.92
CA LEU A 298 -9.33 -29.21 8.37
C LEU A 298 -8.85 -30.57 8.84
N THR A 299 -8.08 -30.59 9.92
CA THR A 299 -7.80 -31.77 10.73
C THR A 299 -8.44 -31.57 12.09
N LEU A 300 -9.39 -32.43 12.44
CA LEU A 300 -10.20 -32.32 13.66
C LEU A 300 -9.80 -33.41 14.66
N GLY A 301 -9.71 -33.02 15.93
CA GLY A 301 -9.59 -33.89 17.08
C GLY A 301 -10.96 -34.11 17.73
N ARG A 302 -11.14 -35.30 18.30
CA ARG A 302 -12.24 -35.62 19.23
C ARG A 302 -11.71 -35.67 20.64
#